data_AF-A0A4R8BWG0-F1
#
_entry.id   AF-A0A4R8BWG0-F1
#
_cell.length_a   1.000
_cell.length_b   1.000
_cell.length_c   1.000
_cell.angle_alpha   90.00
_cell.angle_beta   90.00
_cell.angle_gamma   90.00
#
_symmetry.space_group_name_H-M   'P 1'
#
loop_
_entity.id
_entity.type
_entity.pdbx_description
1 polymer ?
#
loop_
_entity_poly.entity_id
_entity_poly.type
_entity_poly.pdbx_seq_one_letter_code
_entity_poly.pdbx_strand_id
1 'polypeptide(L)'
;MTPADASELSGRIATAARSVPGVADLHGGMFGEIGTYLPGGRVTGVRIADRRVEVHVTLYWDYPIRATADAVRSAVEPFAGLPVYVTVEDLVQRHAEDSRPGSDPPVAGRQ
;
A
#
# COMPACT_ATOMS: atom_id res chain seq x y z
N MET A 1 20.65 11.69 -4.00
CA MET A 1 20.10 10.64 -3.13
C MET A 1 20.84 9.36 -3.45
N THR A 2 21.44 8.70 -2.47
CA THR A 2 22.10 7.40 -2.72
C THR A 2 21.05 6.31 -2.92
N PRO A 3 21.42 5.15 -3.50
CA PRO A 3 20.45 4.06 -3.63
C PRO A 3 19.95 3.52 -2.29
N ALA A 4 20.77 3.58 -1.23
CA ALA A 4 20.36 3.21 0.11
C ALA A 4 19.32 4.20 0.68
N ASP A 5 19.54 5.51 0.52
CA ASP A 5 18.60 6.55 0.96
C ASP A 5 17.24 6.42 0.25
N ALA A 6 17.25 6.11 -1.04
CA ALA A 6 16.04 5.89 -1.82
C ALA A 6 15.26 4.65 -1.35
N SER A 7 15.98 3.62 -0.86
CA SER A 7 15.38 2.38 -0.35
C SER A 7 14.69 2.63 0.98
N GLU A 8 15.38 3.32 1.89
CA GLU A 8 14.83 3.70 3.18
C GLU A 8 13.62 4.63 3.01
N LEU A 9 13.73 5.63 2.13
CA LEU A 9 12.63 6.55 1.85
C LEU A 9 11.42 5.83 1.24
N SER A 10 11.62 4.99 0.23
CA SER A 10 10.52 4.23 -0.39
C SER A 10 9.87 3.28 0.60
N GLY A 11 10.64 2.64 1.49
CA GLY A 11 10.13 1.82 2.59
C GLY A 11 9.24 2.61 3.55
N ARG A 12 9.68 3.80 3.98
CA ARG A 12 8.89 4.68 4.86
C ARG A 12 7.58 5.12 4.21
N ILE A 13 7.62 5.52 2.93
CA ILE A 13 6.44 5.88 2.14
C ILE A 13 5.48 4.70 2.06
N ALA A 14 6.01 3.50 1.78
CA ALA A 14 5.21 2.30 1.65
C ALA A 14 4.51 1.91 2.97
N THR A 15 5.22 2.01 4.10
CA THR A 15 4.64 1.80 5.43
C THR A 15 3.55 2.83 5.74
N ALA A 16 3.81 4.11 5.46
CA ALA A 16 2.83 5.18 5.70
C ALA A 16 1.54 4.98 4.88
N ALA A 17 1.66 4.66 3.60
CA ALA A 17 0.52 4.42 2.72
C ALA A 17 -0.33 3.22 3.19
N ARG A 18 0.30 2.09 3.56
CA ARG A 18 -0.43 0.91 4.09
C ARG A 18 -1.10 1.15 5.44
N SER A 19 -0.64 2.14 6.20
CA SER A 19 -1.23 2.47 7.51
C SER A 19 -2.54 3.25 7.39
N VAL A 20 -2.92 3.70 6.19
CA VAL A 20 -4.17 4.43 5.97
C VAL A 20 -5.36 3.46 5.93
N PRO A 21 -6.39 3.66 6.78
CA PRO A 21 -7.61 2.87 6.71
C PRO A 21 -8.23 2.87 5.32
N GLY A 22 -8.54 1.69 4.81
CA GLY A 22 -9.10 1.50 3.47
C GLY A 22 -8.09 1.17 2.39
N VAL A 23 -6.79 1.24 2.67
CA VAL A 23 -5.76 0.67 1.79
C VAL A 23 -5.65 -0.83 2.07
N ALA A 24 -5.80 -1.65 1.02
CA ALA A 24 -5.63 -3.09 1.11
C ALA A 24 -4.14 -3.48 0.92
N ASP A 25 -3.48 -2.94 -0.09
CA ASP A 25 -2.04 -3.06 -0.31
C ASP A 25 -1.53 -2.00 -1.32
N LEU A 26 -0.23 -2.00 -1.57
CA LEU A 26 0.41 -1.26 -2.65
C LEU A 26 0.43 -2.07 -3.94
N HIS A 27 0.07 -1.42 -5.04
CA HIS A 27 -0.02 -2.06 -6.34
C HIS A 27 1.26 -1.88 -7.16
N GLY A 28 1.87 -2.98 -7.61
CA GLY A 28 3.12 -2.96 -8.38
C GLY A 28 3.00 -2.58 -9.85
N GLY A 29 1.79 -2.36 -10.35
CA GLY A 29 1.47 -2.27 -11.78
C GLY A 29 1.41 -3.64 -12.45
N MET A 30 0.79 -3.70 -13.64
CA MET A 30 0.46 -4.93 -14.36
C MET A 30 1.66 -5.87 -14.65
N PHE A 31 2.87 -5.33 -14.79
CA PHE A 31 4.10 -6.12 -15.00
C PHE A 31 5.14 -5.96 -13.89
N GLY A 32 4.74 -5.44 -12.72
CA GLY A 32 5.72 -5.01 -11.74
C GLY A 32 6.60 -3.91 -12.32
N GLU A 33 6.01 -2.85 -12.87
CA GLU A 33 6.73 -1.67 -13.42
C GLU A 33 6.70 -0.48 -12.47
N ILE A 34 5.73 -0.45 -11.55
CA ILE A 34 5.57 0.59 -10.54
C ILE A 34 6.30 0.17 -9.25
N GLY A 35 7.54 0.58 -9.16
CA GLY A 35 8.37 0.37 -7.98
C GLY A 35 9.72 1.04 -8.15
N THR A 36 10.29 1.47 -7.04
CA THR A 36 11.63 2.08 -7.05
C THR A 36 12.65 0.93 -7.12
N TYR A 37 13.35 0.81 -8.25
CA TYR A 37 14.40 -0.19 -8.46
C TYR A 37 15.72 0.27 -7.84
N LEU A 38 16.25 -0.50 -6.90
CA LEU A 38 17.48 -0.17 -6.19
C LEU A 38 18.40 -1.40 -6.10
N PRO A 39 19.72 -1.21 -5.99
CA PRO A 39 20.63 -2.30 -5.66
C PRO A 39 20.24 -2.86 -4.29
N GLY A 40 19.71 -4.10 -4.26
CA GLY A 40 19.22 -4.75 -3.04
C GLY A 40 17.71 -5.02 -3.00
N GLY A 41 16.93 -4.55 -3.98
CA GLY A 41 15.51 -4.92 -4.11
C GLY A 41 14.62 -3.83 -4.71
N ARG A 42 13.31 -4.11 -4.71
CA ARG A 42 12.27 -3.23 -5.25
C ARG A 42 11.18 -3.01 -4.21
N VAL A 43 10.82 -1.75 -3.95
CA VAL A 43 9.62 -1.42 -3.17
C VAL A 43 8.43 -1.28 -4.12
N THR A 44 7.51 -2.24 -4.05
CA THR A 44 6.29 -2.29 -4.87
C THR A 44 5.36 -1.10 -4.61
N GLY A 45 4.84 -0.50 -5.68
CA GLY A 45 3.82 0.55 -5.66
C GLY A 45 4.29 1.95 -5.26
N VAL A 46 5.60 2.14 -5.00
CA VAL A 46 6.19 3.46 -4.75
C VAL A 46 7.22 3.77 -5.81
N ARG A 47 7.06 4.89 -6.52
CA ARG A 47 8.05 5.40 -7.47
C ARG A 47 8.52 6.79 -7.07
N ILE A 48 9.81 6.92 -6.77
CA ILE A 48 10.46 8.20 -6.50
C ILE A 48 11.14 8.66 -7.78
N ALA A 49 10.66 9.75 -8.37
CA ALA A 49 11.24 10.39 -9.55
C ALA A 49 11.79 11.78 -9.18
N ASP A 50 12.56 12.38 -10.08
CA ASP A 50 13.26 13.64 -9.82
C ASP A 50 12.36 14.81 -9.38
N ARG A 51 11.07 14.78 -9.74
CA ARG A 51 10.12 15.89 -9.50
C ARG A 51 8.83 15.48 -8.80
N ARG A 52 8.64 14.19 -8.49
CA ARG A 52 7.41 13.69 -7.86
C ARG A 52 7.61 12.33 -7.21
N VAL A 53 6.77 12.06 -6.24
CA VAL A 53 6.56 10.72 -5.68
C VAL A 53 5.22 10.20 -6.17
N GLU A 54 5.19 8.96 -6.65
CA GLU A 54 3.96 8.28 -7.02
C GLU A 54 3.73 7.10 -6.08
N VAL A 55 2.48 6.96 -5.64
CA VAL A 55 2.02 5.89 -4.77
C VAL A 55 0.81 5.25 -5.44
N HIS A 56 0.93 3.96 -5.71
CA HIS A 56 -0.09 3.18 -6.38
C HIS A 56 -0.68 2.19 -5.38
N VAL A 57 -1.98 2.25 -5.19
CA VAL A 57 -2.67 1.53 -4.12
C VAL A 57 -3.83 0.71 -4.66
N THR A 58 -4.09 -0.39 -3.98
CA THR A 58 -5.36 -1.11 -4.05
C THR A 58 -6.15 -0.76 -2.79
N LEU A 59 -7.41 -0.36 -2.95
CA LEU A 59 -8.27 -0.01 -1.81
C LEU A 59 -9.30 -1.09 -1.55
N TYR A 60 -9.85 -1.11 -0.33
CA TYR A 60 -11.07 -1.87 -0.06
C TYR A 60 -12.30 -1.16 -0.65
N TRP A 61 -13.19 -1.94 -1.25
CA TRP A 61 -14.40 -1.46 -1.94
C TRP A 61 -15.34 -0.65 -1.04
N ASP A 62 -15.31 -0.87 0.27
CA ASP A 62 -16.18 -0.22 1.25
C ASP A 62 -15.66 1.11 1.79
N TYR A 63 -14.54 1.62 1.25
CA TYR A 63 -13.99 2.93 1.60
C TYR A 63 -14.18 3.98 0.49
N PRO A 64 -14.38 5.26 0.85
CA PRO A 64 -14.56 6.34 -0.12
C PRO A 64 -13.26 6.66 -0.88
N ILE A 65 -13.15 6.18 -2.12
CA ILE A 65 -11.95 6.24 -2.98
C ILE A 65 -11.19 7.57 -2.90
N ARG A 66 -11.86 8.70 -3.15
CA ARG A 66 -11.20 10.03 -3.17
C ARG A 66 -10.65 10.41 -1.81
N ALA A 67 -11.46 10.28 -0.77
CA ALA A 67 -11.05 10.62 0.60
C ALA A 67 -9.92 9.71 1.09
N THR A 68 -9.95 8.41 0.73
CA THR A 68 -8.86 7.48 1.04
C THR A 68 -7.57 7.86 0.30
N ALA A 69 -7.64 8.21 -0.99
CA ALA A 69 -6.48 8.66 -1.74
C ALA A 69 -5.89 9.98 -1.18
N ASP A 70 -6.73 10.92 -0.76
CA ASP A 70 -6.29 12.16 -0.11
C ASP A 70 -5.64 11.88 1.26
N ALA A 71 -6.15 10.91 2.01
CA ALA A 71 -5.55 10.46 3.26
C ALA A 71 -4.18 9.80 3.03
N VAL A 72 -4.03 8.96 1.99
CA VAL A 72 -2.73 8.40 1.58
C VAL A 72 -1.75 9.51 1.22
N ARG A 73 -2.17 10.48 0.41
CA ARG A 73 -1.33 11.65 0.09
C ARG A 73 -0.86 12.35 1.35
N SER A 74 -1.78 12.69 2.24
CA SER A 74 -1.50 13.41 3.49
C SER A 74 -0.55 12.64 4.41
N ALA A 75 -0.67 11.31 4.48
CA ALA A 75 0.21 10.46 5.26
C ALA A 75 1.64 10.37 4.69
N VAL A 76 1.80 10.52 3.37
CA VAL A 76 3.07 10.35 2.66
C VAL A 76 3.84 11.66 2.51
N GLU A 77 3.16 12.80 2.36
CA GLU A 77 3.75 14.13 2.18
C GLU A 77 4.87 14.48 3.18
N PRO A 78 4.80 14.15 4.48
CA PRO A 78 5.86 14.44 5.44
C PRO A 78 7.21 13.79 5.12
N PHE A 79 7.23 12.73 4.31
CA PHE A 79 8.44 12.01 3.92
C PHE A 79 8.97 12.42 2.56
N ALA A 80 8.07 12.79 1.63
CA ALA A 80 8.38 12.84 0.21
C ALA A 80 9.26 14.03 -0.21
N GLY A 81 9.11 15.20 0.44
CA GLY A 81 9.80 16.44 0.06
C GLY A 81 9.49 16.95 -1.37
N LEU A 82 8.59 16.25 -2.08
CA LEU A 82 8.17 16.47 -3.46
C LEU A 82 6.65 16.26 -3.55
N PRO A 83 5.98 16.79 -4.59
CA PRO A 83 4.57 16.53 -4.82
C PRO A 83 4.26 15.03 -4.90
N VAL A 84 3.26 14.59 -4.13
CA VAL A 84 2.82 13.19 -4.05
C VAL A 84 1.59 12.98 -4.94
N TYR A 85 1.63 11.99 -5.82
CA TYR A 85 0.50 11.57 -6.65
C TYR A 85 0.05 10.18 -6.22
N VAL A 86 -1.25 10.05 -5.96
CA VAL A 86 -1.83 8.77 -5.56
C VAL A 86 -2.72 8.27 -6.70
N THR A 87 -2.45 7.05 -7.16
CA THR A 87 -3.27 6.37 -8.16
C THR A 87 -3.91 5.15 -7.51
N VAL A 88 -5.23 5.05 -7.62
CA VAL A 88 -5.98 3.85 -7.20
C VAL A 88 -6.05 2.94 -8.41
N GLU A 89 -5.34 1.82 -8.34
CA GLU A 89 -5.21 0.87 -9.46
C GLU A 89 -6.31 -0.19 -9.44
N ASP A 90 -6.78 -0.56 -8.24
CA ASP A 90 -7.77 -1.61 -8.07
C ASP A 90 -8.57 -1.44 -6.78
N LEU A 91 -9.72 -2.11 -6.72
CA LEU A 91 -10.61 -2.18 -5.57
C LEU A 91 -10.94 -3.63 -5.24
N VAL A 92 -10.70 -4.05 -4.00
CA VAL A 92 -10.95 -5.42 -3.55
C VAL A 92 -12.03 -5.48 -2.49
N GLN A 93 -12.78 -6.58 -2.48
CA GLN A 93 -13.71 -6.88 -1.40
C GLN A 93 -12.96 -7.57 -0.26
N ARG A 94 -13.27 -7.19 0.99
CA ARG A 94 -12.79 -7.92 2.16
C ARG A 94 -13.41 -9.31 2.16
N HIS A 95 -12.60 -10.36 1.99
CA HIS A 95 -13.09 -11.71 2.23
C HIS A 95 -13.32 -11.88 3.73
N ALA A 96 -14.43 -12.50 4.12
CA ALA A 96 -14.88 -12.60 5.52
C ALA A 96 -13.90 -13.36 6.46
N GLU A 97 -12.84 -13.95 5.92
CA GLU A 97 -11.84 -14.73 6.66
C GLU A 97 -10.84 -13.84 7.44
N ASP A 98 -10.65 -12.57 7.05
CA ASP A 98 -9.82 -11.59 7.80
C ASP A 98 -10.51 -11.08 9.08
N SER A 99 -11.72 -11.57 9.39
CA SER A 99 -12.54 -11.10 10.52
C SER A 99 -12.83 -12.14 11.60
N ARG A 100 -12.15 -13.31 11.64
CA ARG A 100 -12.37 -14.29 12.72
C ARG A 100 -11.17 -14.38 13.68
N PRO A 101 -11.31 -14.00 14.97
CA PRO A 101 -10.53 -14.62 16.03
C PRO A 101 -10.86 -16.12 16.03
N GLY A 102 -9.83 -16.97 16.03
CA GLY A 102 -9.98 -18.41 15.85
C GLY A 102 -10.97 -19.06 16.81
N SER A 103 -11.83 -19.92 16.28
CA SER A 103 -12.20 -21.22 16.86
C SER A 103 -13.30 -21.85 16.01
N ASP A 104 -13.02 -23.02 15.45
CA ASP A 104 -14.02 -24.08 15.47
C ASP A 104 -13.55 -25.06 16.56
N PRO A 105 -14.32 -25.31 17.63
CA PRO A 105 -14.05 -26.45 18.49
C PRO A 105 -14.37 -27.74 17.72
N PRO A 106 -13.76 -28.88 18.10
CA PRO A 106 -13.98 -30.13 17.39
C PRO A 106 -15.44 -30.54 17.55
N VAL A 107 -16.08 -30.92 16.45
CA VAL A 107 -17.38 -31.59 16.49
C VAL A 107 -17.22 -32.91 17.24
N ALA A 108 -17.62 -32.93 18.50
CA ALA A 108 -17.75 -34.15 19.28
C ALA A 108 -18.97 -34.91 18.76
N GLY A 109 -18.72 -35.89 17.89
CA GLY A 109 -19.72 -36.89 17.51
C GLY A 109 -20.19 -37.62 18.76
N ARG A 110 -21.48 -37.47 19.09
CA ARG A 110 -22.17 -38.26 20.10
C ARG A 110 -22.95 -39.37 19.41
N GLN A 111 -22.71 -40.58 19.93
CA GLN A 111 -23.40 -41.87 19.79
C GLN A 111 -23.04 -42.71 18.57
#